data_AF-A0A3B9T6S6-F1
#
_entry.id   AF-A0A3B9T6S6-F1
#
_cell.length_a   1.000
_cell.length_b   1.000
_cell.length_c   1.000
_cell.angle_alpha   90.00
_cell.angle_beta   90.00
_cell.angle_gamma   90.00
#
_symmetry.space_group_name_H-M   'P 1'
#
loop_
_entity.id
_entity.type
_entity.pdbx_description
1 polymer ?
#
loop_
_entity_poly.entity_id
_entity_poly.type
_entity_poly.pdbx_seq_one_letter_code
_entity_poly.pdbx_strand_id
1 'polypeptide(L)'
;MKKPSITFNLNGLQFAFLLLLLVFTTFSVSSATASTSAATNSTALGIAQQAEDSIAASPEIASETTTKAEGKPFWQTLKETLIALFFLTFFVGASIYMYLELKRVYFVPITLAQVLEERKTRNMTDDSTDEQDANTNHFLESVFNDWSVISAAGEEELRAPRKRIHVQNACRKLEEAKNHLSTDPILIERINELGEVLNHNAKRRYTGSNKLLIVAGLITAFFILIMGNETFGDYVRNFLNMWFIWGAAIFYFFASYAPQFLIEKREKRFGNANITSGIIGFFAAMFFSAPAYDTVTHWSDGSKTKETNINWIALIIMIFALIIIGTMIFVFGMLNFIRNFVLYA
;
A
#
# COMPACT_ATOMS: atom_id res chain seq x y z
N MET A 1 28.67 -29.29 -12.60
CA MET A 1 27.52 -29.71 -11.77
C MET A 1 26.34 -28.80 -12.06
N LYS A 2 25.25 -29.32 -12.64
CA LYS A 2 24.00 -28.57 -12.90
C LYS A 2 23.19 -28.48 -11.61
N LYS A 3 22.86 -27.27 -11.15
CA LYS A 3 21.86 -27.05 -10.08
C LYS A 3 20.45 -27.14 -10.70
N PRO A 4 19.50 -27.87 -10.09
CA PRO A 4 18.11 -27.84 -10.53
C PRO A 4 17.49 -26.51 -10.11
N SER A 5 16.84 -25.83 -11.06
CA SER A 5 15.95 -24.70 -10.78
C SER A 5 14.53 -25.25 -10.64
N ILE A 6 14.00 -25.22 -9.42
CA ILE A 6 12.58 -25.48 -9.18
C ILE A 6 11.86 -24.16 -9.43
N THR A 7 11.14 -24.07 -10.53
CA THR A 7 10.25 -22.96 -10.84
C THR A 7 8.86 -23.27 -10.29
N PHE A 8 8.49 -22.62 -9.19
CA PHE A 8 7.10 -22.62 -8.71
C PHE A 8 6.28 -21.66 -9.58
N ASN A 9 5.51 -22.22 -10.51
CA ASN A 9 4.58 -21.47 -11.33
C ASN A 9 3.21 -21.42 -10.64
N LEU A 10 3.06 -20.55 -9.64
CA LEU A 10 1.74 -20.16 -9.15
C LEU A 10 1.26 -18.95 -9.95
N ASN A 11 0.23 -19.15 -10.75
CA ASN A 11 -0.45 -18.07 -11.45
C ASN A 11 -0.99 -17.06 -10.42
N GLY A 12 -0.76 -15.76 -10.61
CA GLY A 12 -1.09 -14.70 -9.64
C GLY A 12 -2.55 -14.69 -9.15
N LEU A 13 -3.47 -15.35 -9.87
CA LEU A 13 -4.85 -15.58 -9.46
C LEU A 13 -4.99 -16.59 -8.31
N GLN A 14 -4.19 -17.67 -8.32
CA GLN A 14 -4.15 -18.65 -7.23
C GLN A 14 -3.52 -18.05 -5.96
N PHE A 15 -2.54 -17.17 -6.13
CA PHE A 15 -1.93 -16.43 -5.03
C PHE A 15 -2.92 -15.43 -4.40
N ALA A 16 -3.68 -14.70 -5.22
CA ALA A 16 -4.72 -13.77 -4.74
C ALA A 16 -5.87 -14.48 -4.01
N PHE A 17 -6.27 -15.67 -4.47
CA PHE A 17 -7.33 -16.47 -3.82
C PHE A 17 -6.88 -17.01 -2.45
N LEU A 18 -5.63 -17.47 -2.34
CA LEU A 18 -5.03 -17.89 -1.08
C LEU A 18 -4.91 -16.71 -0.08
N LEU A 19 -4.63 -15.51 -0.59
CA LEU A 19 -4.54 -14.28 0.20
C LEU A 19 -5.90 -13.83 0.74
N LEU A 20 -6.97 -13.98 -0.04
CA LEU A 20 -8.33 -13.62 0.36
C LEU A 20 -8.88 -14.59 1.42
N LEU A 21 -8.57 -15.89 1.31
CA LEU A 21 -8.92 -16.92 2.30
C LEU A 21 -8.16 -16.75 3.63
N LEU A 22 -6.93 -16.24 3.59
CA LEU A 22 -6.12 -15.96 4.79
C LEU A 22 -6.56 -14.70 5.55
N VAL A 23 -7.00 -13.65 4.85
CA VAL A 23 -7.54 -12.43 5.49
C VAL A 23 -8.82 -12.71 6.29
N PHE A 24 -9.67 -13.65 5.83
CA PHE A 24 -10.87 -14.05 6.59
C PHE A 24 -10.57 -14.87 7.84
N THR A 25 -9.45 -15.62 7.86
CA THR A 25 -9.08 -16.44 9.02
C THR A 25 -8.36 -15.62 10.10
N THR A 26 -7.61 -14.57 9.76
CA THR A 26 -6.97 -13.70 10.76
C THR A 26 -7.97 -12.77 11.46
N PHE A 27 -9.02 -12.31 10.77
CA PHE A 27 -10.10 -11.50 11.38
C PHE A 27 -10.93 -12.31 12.40
N SER A 28 -11.12 -13.60 12.15
CA SER A 28 -11.82 -14.51 13.07
C SER A 28 -11.01 -14.83 14.33
N VAL A 29 -9.67 -14.82 14.26
CA VAL A 29 -8.80 -15.09 15.42
C VAL A 29 -8.69 -13.87 16.34
N SER A 30 -8.64 -12.65 15.79
CA SER A 30 -8.55 -11.43 16.60
C SER A 30 -9.83 -11.11 17.38
N SER A 31 -11.00 -11.55 16.91
CA SER A 31 -12.29 -11.35 17.58
C SER A 31 -12.52 -12.35 18.72
N ALA A 32 -12.00 -13.58 18.62
CA ALA A 32 -12.09 -14.60 19.67
C ALA A 32 -11.23 -14.27 20.92
N THR A 33 -10.11 -13.57 20.74
CA THR A 33 -9.25 -13.10 21.85
C THR A 33 -9.82 -11.92 22.63
N ALA A 34 -10.74 -11.14 22.05
CA ALA A 34 -11.39 -10.02 22.73
C ALA A 34 -12.54 -10.47 23.65
N SER A 35 -13.21 -11.57 23.34
CA SER A 35 -14.29 -12.13 24.17
C SER A 35 -13.80 -12.87 25.42
N THR A 36 -12.57 -13.37 25.42
CA THR A 36 -12.01 -14.15 26.55
C THR A 36 -11.44 -13.26 27.67
N SER A 37 -10.97 -12.04 27.36
CA SER A 37 -10.46 -11.10 28.37
C SER A 37 -11.56 -10.33 29.12
N ALA A 38 -12.77 -10.24 28.56
CA ALA A 38 -13.91 -9.60 29.23
C ALA A 38 -14.54 -10.51 30.32
N ALA A 39 -14.48 -11.83 30.17
CA ALA A 39 -15.07 -12.79 31.10
C ALA A 39 -14.25 -13.00 32.39
N THR A 40 -12.94 -12.75 32.36
CA THR A 40 -12.06 -12.88 33.54
C THR A 40 -12.18 -11.71 34.51
N ASN A 41 -12.58 -10.52 34.04
CA ASN A 41 -12.69 -9.33 34.90
C ASN A 41 -14.01 -9.26 35.69
N SER A 42 -15.10 -9.93 35.24
CA SER A 42 -16.37 -9.94 35.98
C SER A 42 -16.35 -10.86 37.20
N THR A 43 -15.48 -11.87 37.23
CA THR A 43 -15.40 -12.86 38.32
C THR A 43 -14.55 -12.36 39.49
N ALA A 44 -13.57 -11.49 39.22
CA ALA A 44 -12.71 -10.90 40.25
C ALA A 44 -13.46 -9.88 41.14
N LEU A 45 -14.45 -9.19 40.60
CA LEU A 45 -15.25 -8.21 41.36
C LEU A 45 -16.25 -8.88 42.34
N GLY A 46 -16.69 -10.12 42.05
CA GLY A 46 -17.62 -10.85 42.92
C GLY A 46 -16.98 -11.49 44.15
N ILE A 47 -15.66 -11.67 44.15
CA ILE A 47 -14.92 -12.35 45.24
C ILE A 47 -14.41 -11.34 46.29
N ALA A 48 -14.13 -10.09 45.89
CA ALA A 48 -13.64 -9.06 46.81
C ALA A 48 -14.69 -8.60 47.84
N GLN A 49 -15.99 -8.82 47.58
CA GLN A 49 -17.08 -8.34 48.43
C GLN A 49 -17.51 -9.35 49.52
N GLN A 50 -16.86 -10.52 49.57
CA GLN A 50 -17.19 -11.60 50.52
C GLN A 50 -16.12 -11.80 51.60
N ALA A 51 -15.08 -10.96 51.61
CA ALA A 51 -13.92 -11.11 52.49
C ALA A 51 -13.85 -10.12 53.67
N GLU A 52 -14.83 -9.23 53.85
CA GLU A 52 -14.84 -8.27 54.98
C GLU A 52 -15.45 -8.81 56.29
N ASP A 53 -16.11 -9.97 56.28
CA ASP A 53 -16.73 -10.58 57.46
C ASP A 53 -15.98 -11.84 57.97
N SER A 54 -14.72 -11.70 58.39
CA SER A 54 -14.16 -12.57 59.45
C SER A 54 -12.82 -12.05 59.97
N ILE A 55 -12.87 -11.38 61.12
CA ILE A 55 -11.70 -11.10 61.95
C ILE A 55 -11.40 -12.33 62.81
N ALA A 56 -10.14 -12.78 62.82
CA ALA A 56 -9.33 -13.17 64.00
C ALA A 56 -8.40 -14.37 63.73
N ALA A 57 -7.11 -14.13 64.03
CA ALA A 57 -5.99 -15.06 64.30
C ALA A 57 -4.86 -15.07 63.25
N SER A 58 -3.74 -14.49 63.66
CA SER A 58 -2.39 -14.59 63.08
C SER A 58 -1.58 -15.63 63.90
N PRO A 59 -0.40 -16.12 63.49
CA PRO A 59 0.36 -15.87 62.26
C PRO A 59 0.94 -17.15 61.57
N GLU A 60 1.53 -16.93 60.39
CA GLU A 60 2.71 -17.65 59.88
C GLU A 60 2.55 -19.11 59.36
N ILE A 61 2.16 -19.26 58.10
CA ILE A 61 2.87 -20.17 57.17
C ILE A 61 3.00 -19.45 55.82
N ALA A 62 4.23 -19.05 55.51
CA ALA A 62 4.62 -18.64 54.17
C ALA A 62 4.37 -19.82 53.21
N SER A 63 3.36 -19.69 52.36
CA SER A 63 3.31 -20.46 51.11
C SER A 63 3.31 -19.46 49.96
N GLU A 64 4.45 -19.36 49.30
CA GLU A 64 4.59 -18.72 48.00
C GLU A 64 3.61 -19.40 47.05
N THR A 65 2.44 -18.79 46.86
CA THR A 65 1.61 -19.12 45.71
C THR A 65 2.22 -18.39 44.53
N THR A 66 3.24 -18.99 43.92
CA THR A 66 3.70 -18.61 42.59
C THR A 66 2.52 -18.82 41.65
N THR A 67 1.79 -17.74 41.35
CA THR A 67 0.87 -17.68 40.23
C THR A 67 1.70 -17.85 38.96
N LYS A 68 1.84 -19.11 38.52
CA LYS A 68 2.31 -19.44 37.17
C LYS A 68 1.39 -18.69 36.21
N ALA A 69 1.91 -17.62 35.61
CA ALA A 69 1.34 -17.07 34.40
C ALA A 69 1.30 -18.21 33.37
N GLU A 70 0.12 -18.75 33.07
CA GLU A 70 -0.06 -19.68 31.96
C GLU A 70 0.28 -18.93 30.67
N GLY A 71 1.54 -19.01 30.26
CA GLY A 71 2.01 -18.49 29.00
C GLY A 71 1.27 -19.19 27.85
N LYS A 72 0.91 -18.42 26.83
CA LYS A 72 0.30 -18.93 25.59
C LYS A 72 1.04 -20.20 25.10
N PRO A 73 0.33 -21.23 24.63
CA PRO A 73 0.96 -22.46 24.17
C PRO A 73 1.97 -22.15 23.06
N PHE A 74 3.18 -22.73 23.15
CA PHE A 74 4.30 -22.44 22.24
C PHE A 74 3.91 -22.39 20.75
N TRP A 75 3.08 -23.34 20.31
CA TRP A 75 2.60 -23.42 18.93
C TRP A 75 1.73 -22.25 18.49
N GLN A 76 0.96 -21.66 19.41
CA GLN A 76 0.17 -20.47 19.14
C GLN A 76 1.07 -19.25 19.00
N THR A 77 2.02 -19.07 19.91
CA THR A 77 3.01 -17.97 19.84
C THR A 77 3.85 -18.07 18.57
N LEU A 78 4.28 -19.28 18.20
CA LEU A 78 5.04 -19.53 16.98
C LEU A 78 4.21 -19.18 15.73
N LYS A 79 2.94 -19.61 15.68
CA LYS A 79 2.02 -19.28 14.57
C LYS A 79 1.79 -17.78 14.44
N GLU A 80 1.48 -17.09 15.54
CA GLU A 80 1.29 -15.64 15.56
C GLU A 80 2.56 -14.91 15.05
N THR A 81 3.73 -15.34 15.52
CA THR A 81 5.02 -14.76 15.12
C THR A 81 5.33 -14.98 13.64
N LEU A 82 5.11 -16.19 13.11
CA LEU A 82 5.35 -16.49 11.70
C LEU A 82 4.41 -15.70 10.77
N ILE A 83 3.15 -15.54 11.16
CA ILE A 83 2.18 -14.73 10.41
C ILE A 83 2.63 -13.26 10.41
N ALA A 84 2.97 -12.70 11.57
CA ALA A 84 3.45 -11.33 11.65
C ALA A 84 4.71 -11.10 10.79
N LEU A 85 5.67 -12.03 10.84
CA LEU A 85 6.88 -11.98 10.04
C LEU A 85 6.57 -12.05 8.53
N PHE A 86 5.64 -12.92 8.12
CA PHE A 86 5.21 -13.00 6.73
C PHE A 86 4.62 -11.68 6.23
N PHE A 87 3.69 -11.09 6.99
CA PHE A 87 3.10 -9.80 6.63
C PHE A 87 4.12 -8.67 6.60
N LEU A 88 5.01 -8.60 7.58
CA LEU A 88 6.09 -7.61 7.62
C LEU A 88 7.00 -7.73 6.39
N THR A 89 7.44 -8.96 6.09
CA THR A 89 8.29 -9.25 4.92
C THR A 89 7.56 -8.92 3.62
N PHE A 90 6.26 -9.20 3.54
CA PHE A 90 5.43 -8.85 2.39
C PHE A 90 5.35 -7.33 2.21
N PHE A 91 5.01 -6.57 3.25
CA PHE A 91 4.88 -5.12 3.15
C PHE A 91 6.21 -4.47 2.77
N VAL A 92 7.31 -4.88 3.40
CA VAL A 92 8.64 -4.36 3.11
C VAL A 92 9.07 -4.76 1.70
N GLY A 93 8.98 -6.05 1.35
CA GLY A 93 9.38 -6.57 0.04
C GLY A 93 8.57 -5.98 -1.11
N ALA A 94 7.25 -5.90 -0.97
CA ALA A 94 6.38 -5.27 -1.95
C ALA A 94 6.66 -3.77 -2.08
N SER A 95 6.89 -3.06 -0.97
CA SER A 95 7.24 -1.63 -1.00
C SER A 95 8.58 -1.38 -1.69
N ILE A 96 9.59 -2.21 -1.44
CA ILE A 96 10.89 -2.16 -2.13
C ILE A 96 10.71 -2.42 -3.63
N TYR A 97 9.97 -3.47 -4.00
CA TYR A 97 9.69 -3.78 -5.41
C TYR A 97 9.00 -2.60 -6.12
N MET A 98 7.96 -2.04 -5.51
CA MET A 98 7.25 -0.88 -6.05
C MET A 98 8.18 0.34 -6.18
N TYR A 99 9.03 0.59 -5.18
CA TYR A 99 10.02 1.66 -5.19
C TYR A 99 11.04 1.51 -6.34
N LEU A 100 11.52 0.29 -6.60
CA LEU A 100 12.42 0.02 -7.72
C LEU A 100 11.73 0.27 -9.06
N GLU A 101 10.49 -0.19 -9.22
CA GLU A 101 9.73 0.03 -10.46
C GLU A 101 9.34 1.52 -10.65
N LEU A 102 9.22 2.29 -9.56
CA LEU A 102 9.05 3.74 -9.59
C LEU A 102 10.29 4.49 -10.11
N LYS A 103 11.48 3.96 -9.84
CA LYS A 103 12.77 4.52 -10.27
C LYS A 103 13.22 4.02 -11.64
N ARG A 104 12.47 3.09 -12.24
CA ARG A 104 12.81 2.49 -13.52
C ARG A 104 12.82 3.55 -14.62
N VAL A 105 13.97 3.68 -15.29
CA VAL A 105 14.14 4.46 -16.51
C VAL A 105 14.07 3.48 -17.68
N TYR A 106 13.22 3.76 -18.68
CA TYR A 106 12.99 2.86 -19.81
C TYR A 106 13.92 3.15 -20.99
N PHE A 107 14.37 4.40 -21.11
CA PHE A 107 15.30 4.82 -22.15
C PHE A 107 16.29 5.86 -21.60
N VAL A 108 17.56 5.75 -21.99
CA VAL A 108 18.60 6.73 -21.65
C VAL A 108 19.01 7.43 -22.93
N PRO A 109 18.95 8.78 -22.98
CA PRO A 109 19.38 9.54 -24.14
C PRO A 109 20.82 9.26 -24.53
N ILE A 110 21.07 9.21 -25.83
CA ILE A 110 22.40 9.02 -26.40
C ILE A 110 22.90 10.31 -27.05
N THR A 111 24.21 10.51 -27.04
CA THR A 111 24.86 11.63 -27.73
C THR A 111 25.75 11.14 -28.85
N LEU A 112 26.01 11.98 -29.85
CA LEU A 112 26.91 11.65 -30.96
C LEU A 112 28.30 11.24 -30.47
N ALA A 113 28.83 11.92 -29.44
CA ALA A 113 30.12 11.58 -28.85
C ALA A 113 30.15 10.16 -28.27
N GLN A 114 29.08 9.75 -27.58
CA GLN A 114 28.96 8.39 -27.03
C GLN A 114 28.86 7.34 -28.12
N VAL A 115 28.09 7.62 -29.18
CA VAL A 115 27.97 6.72 -30.34
C VAL A 115 29.34 6.54 -31.00
N LEU A 116 30.09 7.62 -31.23
CA LEU A 116 31.43 7.57 -31.83
C LEU A 116 32.43 6.80 -30.95
N GLU A 117 32.40 7.01 -29.63
CA GLU A 117 33.22 6.24 -28.69
C GLU A 117 32.88 4.75 -28.77
N GLU A 118 31.59 4.40 -28.76
CA GLU A 118 31.15 3.01 -28.83
C GLU A 118 31.52 2.36 -30.16
N ARG A 119 31.41 3.06 -31.29
CA ARG A 119 31.89 2.60 -32.60
C ARG A 119 33.39 2.31 -32.61
N LYS A 120 34.20 3.19 -32.00
CA LYS A 120 35.65 2.98 -31.85
C LYS A 120 35.96 1.73 -31.03
N THR A 121 35.25 1.53 -29.92
CA THR A 121 35.43 0.30 -29.12
C THR A 121 35.05 -0.99 -29.88
N ARG A 122 34.12 -0.88 -30.84
CA ARG A 122 33.70 -2.00 -31.70
C ARG A 122 34.53 -2.13 -32.98
N ASN A 123 35.62 -1.36 -33.12
CA ASN A 123 36.46 -1.31 -34.33
C ASN A 123 35.68 -1.00 -35.62
N MET A 124 34.66 -0.14 -35.51
CA MET A 124 33.86 0.31 -36.65
C MET A 124 34.40 1.64 -37.19
N THR A 125 34.04 1.98 -38.43
CA THR A 125 34.35 3.29 -39.03
C THR A 125 33.67 4.42 -38.25
N ASP A 126 34.28 5.60 -38.24
CA ASP A 126 33.69 6.77 -37.55
C ASP A 126 32.32 7.14 -38.16
N ASP A 127 32.14 7.01 -39.48
CA ASP A 127 30.86 7.25 -40.16
C ASP A 127 29.98 6.00 -40.26
N SER A 128 28.67 6.16 -40.09
CA SER A 128 27.64 5.14 -40.35
C SER A 128 27.52 4.81 -41.83
N THR A 129 27.12 3.58 -42.12
CA THR A 129 26.77 3.17 -43.49
C THR A 129 25.30 3.47 -43.78
N ASP A 130 24.96 3.71 -45.05
CA ASP A 130 23.57 3.92 -45.48
C ASP A 130 22.63 2.79 -45.02
N GLU A 131 23.13 1.56 -44.96
CA GLU A 131 22.39 0.40 -44.44
C GLU A 131 22.13 0.48 -42.93
N GLN A 132 23.08 0.98 -42.14
CA GLN A 132 22.88 1.19 -40.70
C GLN A 132 21.83 2.27 -40.45
N ASP A 133 21.84 3.33 -41.24
CA ASP A 133 20.92 4.46 -41.11
C ASP A 133 19.51 4.06 -41.56
N ALA A 134 19.40 3.32 -42.67
CA ALA A 134 18.13 2.76 -43.14
C ALA A 134 17.51 1.78 -42.12
N ASN A 135 18.31 0.89 -41.54
CA ASN A 135 17.84 -0.05 -40.52
C ASN A 135 17.40 0.69 -39.24
N THR A 136 18.19 1.68 -38.81
CA THR A 136 17.85 2.54 -37.67
C THR A 136 16.50 3.21 -37.90
N ASN A 137 16.31 3.85 -39.07
CA ASN A 137 15.04 4.50 -39.41
C ASN A 137 13.86 3.50 -39.42
N HIS A 138 14.05 2.30 -39.99
CA HIS A 138 13.02 1.25 -39.97
C HIS A 138 12.58 0.89 -38.53
N PHE A 139 13.52 0.77 -37.58
CA PHE A 139 13.16 0.53 -36.18
C PHE A 139 12.39 1.71 -35.56
N LEU A 140 12.79 2.95 -35.86
CA LEU A 140 12.11 4.15 -35.34
C LEU A 140 10.69 4.29 -35.88
N GLU A 141 10.50 4.08 -37.18
CA GLU A 141 9.16 4.03 -37.80
C GLU A 141 8.33 2.89 -37.21
N SER A 142 8.93 1.74 -36.99
CA SER A 142 8.26 0.59 -36.38
C SER A 142 7.85 0.85 -34.91
N VAL A 143 8.62 1.65 -34.16
CA VAL A 143 8.22 2.11 -32.81
C VAL A 143 7.02 3.04 -32.90
N PHE A 144 7.10 4.04 -33.78
CA PHE A 144 6.05 5.04 -33.96
C PHE A 144 4.74 4.38 -34.43
N ASN A 145 4.81 3.45 -35.37
CA ASN A 145 3.64 2.76 -35.93
C ASN A 145 2.97 1.79 -34.95
N ASP A 146 3.72 1.22 -33.99
CA ASP A 146 3.15 0.38 -32.92
C ASP A 146 2.34 1.20 -31.90
N TRP A 147 2.60 2.51 -31.81
CA TRP A 147 1.93 3.37 -30.85
C TRP A 147 0.51 3.74 -31.26
N SER A 148 -0.31 4.08 -30.26
CA SER A 148 -1.70 4.46 -30.49
C SER A 148 -1.77 5.94 -30.88
N VAL A 149 -2.64 6.26 -31.84
CA VAL A 149 -2.95 7.65 -32.24
C VAL A 149 -3.67 8.39 -31.11
N ILE A 150 -3.26 9.63 -30.88
CA ILE A 150 -3.74 10.51 -29.81
C ILE A 150 -4.27 11.85 -30.37
N SER A 151 -3.83 12.26 -31.55
CA SER A 151 -4.30 13.50 -32.18
C SER A 151 -5.79 13.46 -32.57
N ALA A 152 -6.39 14.65 -32.65
CA ALA A 152 -7.75 14.80 -33.16
C ALA A 152 -7.77 14.60 -34.69
N ALA A 153 -8.93 14.23 -35.23
CA ALA A 153 -9.09 14.04 -36.67
C ALA A 153 -8.81 15.37 -37.41
N GLY A 154 -7.80 15.37 -38.28
CA GLY A 154 -7.40 16.54 -39.09
C GLY A 154 -6.14 17.27 -38.59
N GLU A 155 -5.55 16.86 -37.48
CA GLU A 155 -4.25 17.36 -36.99
C GLU A 155 -3.10 16.41 -37.36
N GLU A 156 -1.86 16.87 -37.20
CA GLU A 156 -0.67 16.02 -37.35
C GLU A 156 -0.78 14.75 -36.50
N GLU A 157 -0.37 13.62 -37.06
CA GLU A 157 -0.58 12.33 -36.40
C GLU A 157 0.36 12.17 -35.21
N LEU A 158 -0.13 12.46 -34.01
CA LEU A 158 0.61 12.25 -32.77
C LEU A 158 0.31 10.87 -32.20
N ARG A 159 1.36 10.11 -31.88
CA ARG A 159 1.25 8.76 -31.33
C ARG A 159 1.99 8.63 -30.01
N ALA A 160 1.44 7.84 -29.08
CA ALA A 160 2.15 7.47 -27.85
C ALA A 160 1.76 6.08 -27.31
N PRO A 161 2.60 5.47 -26.44
CA PRO A 161 2.35 4.13 -25.95
C PRO A 161 1.24 4.11 -24.90
N ARG A 162 0.13 3.42 -25.19
CA ARG A 162 -1.04 3.30 -24.28
C ARG A 162 -1.19 1.95 -23.59
N LYS A 163 -0.28 1.02 -23.87
CA LYS A 163 -0.29 -0.35 -23.33
C LYS A 163 1.12 -0.75 -22.93
N ARG A 164 1.22 -1.65 -21.94
CA ARG A 164 2.48 -2.27 -21.52
C ARG A 164 3.27 -2.88 -22.69
N ILE A 165 2.58 -3.60 -23.58
CA ILE A 165 3.20 -4.23 -24.74
C ILE A 165 3.87 -3.18 -25.64
N HIS A 166 3.26 -1.99 -25.78
CA HIS A 166 3.86 -0.92 -26.58
C HIS A 166 5.14 -0.39 -25.92
N VAL A 167 5.14 -0.26 -24.58
CA VAL A 167 6.34 0.16 -23.83
C VAL A 167 7.46 -0.86 -23.97
N GLN A 168 7.17 -2.15 -23.81
CA GLN A 168 8.17 -3.22 -23.93
C GLN A 168 8.73 -3.34 -25.35
N ASN A 169 7.85 -3.31 -26.36
CA ASN A 169 8.26 -3.34 -27.76
C ASN A 169 9.10 -2.11 -28.12
N ALA A 170 8.69 -0.92 -27.65
CA ALA A 170 9.45 0.31 -27.88
C ALA A 170 10.84 0.25 -27.23
N CYS A 171 10.95 -0.20 -25.97
CA CYS A 171 12.26 -0.40 -25.34
C CYS A 171 13.16 -1.32 -26.16
N ARG A 172 12.63 -2.47 -26.61
CA ARG A 172 13.40 -3.44 -27.40
C ARG A 172 13.87 -2.83 -28.72
N LYS A 173 12.96 -2.21 -29.48
CA LYS A 173 13.27 -1.63 -30.79
C LYS A 173 14.18 -0.40 -30.70
N LEU A 174 14.03 0.44 -29.67
CA LEU A 174 14.93 1.58 -29.44
C LEU A 174 16.33 1.12 -29.04
N GLU A 175 16.45 0.03 -28.27
CA GLU A 175 17.74 -0.57 -27.97
C GLU A 175 18.38 -1.21 -29.22
N GLU A 176 17.59 -1.86 -30.07
CA GLU A 176 18.04 -2.34 -31.39
C GLU A 176 18.52 -1.18 -32.28
N ALA A 177 17.77 -0.08 -32.34
CA ALA A 177 18.17 1.13 -33.06
C ALA A 177 19.50 1.70 -32.54
N LYS A 178 19.68 1.78 -31.21
CA LYS A 178 20.96 2.19 -30.59
C LYS A 178 22.12 1.27 -30.98
N ASN A 179 21.88 -0.03 -31.07
CA ASN A 179 22.92 -1.01 -31.41
C ASN A 179 23.43 -0.90 -32.84
N HIS A 180 22.67 -0.29 -33.75
CA HIS A 180 23.13 0.03 -35.11
C HIS A 180 24.13 1.19 -35.16
N LEU A 181 24.24 1.97 -34.07
CA LEU A 181 25.22 3.04 -33.90
C LEU A 181 25.24 4.03 -35.08
N SER A 182 24.07 4.42 -35.57
CA SER A 182 23.95 5.47 -36.59
C SER A 182 24.59 6.77 -36.10
N THR A 183 25.41 7.41 -36.94
CA THR A 183 26.06 8.69 -36.62
C THR A 183 25.30 9.89 -37.17
N ASP A 184 24.20 9.66 -37.89
CA ASP A 184 23.34 10.72 -38.38
C ASP A 184 22.71 11.49 -37.19
N PRO A 185 22.98 12.80 -37.05
CA PRO A 185 22.39 13.63 -36.00
C PRO A 185 20.86 13.57 -35.98
N ILE A 186 20.20 13.46 -37.14
CA ILE A 186 18.74 13.44 -37.25
C ILE A 186 18.18 12.14 -36.63
N LEU A 187 18.82 11.01 -36.91
CA LEU A 187 18.41 9.72 -36.35
C LEU A 187 18.67 9.63 -34.84
N ILE A 188 19.78 10.20 -34.37
CA ILE A 188 20.08 10.30 -32.93
C ILE A 188 19.05 11.18 -32.21
N GLU A 189 18.70 12.33 -32.79
CA GLU A 189 17.65 13.21 -32.25
C GLU A 189 16.32 12.45 -32.20
N ARG A 190 15.93 11.78 -33.28
CA ARG A 190 14.69 11.01 -33.35
C ARG A 190 14.64 9.85 -32.35
N ILE A 191 15.75 9.15 -32.13
CA ILE A 191 15.89 8.11 -31.09
C ILE A 191 15.59 8.73 -29.71
N ASN A 192 16.18 9.89 -29.43
CA ASN A 192 16.02 10.58 -28.15
C ASN A 192 14.59 11.09 -27.94
N GLU A 193 13.96 11.67 -28.98
CA GLU A 193 12.56 12.10 -28.95
C GLU A 193 11.62 10.94 -28.60
N LEU A 194 11.71 9.82 -29.33
CA LEU A 194 10.87 8.65 -29.09
C LEU A 194 11.15 8.05 -27.70
N GLY A 195 12.41 8.05 -27.28
CA GLY A 195 12.82 7.64 -25.94
C GLY A 195 12.23 8.53 -24.83
N GLU A 196 12.16 9.83 -25.05
CA GLU A 196 11.54 10.78 -24.12
C GLU A 196 10.02 10.56 -24.03
N VAL A 197 9.34 10.41 -25.17
CA VAL A 197 7.90 10.08 -25.21
C VAL A 197 7.61 8.79 -24.45
N LEU A 198 8.46 7.77 -24.63
CA LEU A 198 8.36 6.50 -23.91
C LEU A 198 8.50 6.69 -22.40
N ASN A 199 9.57 7.38 -21.96
CA ASN A 199 9.82 7.65 -20.55
C ASN A 199 8.68 8.48 -19.92
N HIS A 200 8.19 9.50 -20.62
CA HIS A 200 7.10 10.35 -20.14
C HIS A 200 5.83 9.52 -19.89
N ASN A 201 5.43 8.68 -20.85
CA ASN A 201 4.22 7.88 -20.76
C ASN A 201 4.33 6.71 -19.78
N ALA A 202 5.53 6.15 -19.62
CA ALA A 202 5.79 5.08 -18.66
C ALA A 202 6.00 5.60 -17.23
N LYS A 203 6.29 6.90 -17.05
CA LYS A 203 6.47 7.53 -15.75
C LYS A 203 5.23 7.33 -14.87
N ARG A 204 5.45 6.82 -13.68
CA ARG A 204 4.39 6.56 -12.70
C ARG A 204 4.11 7.82 -11.90
N ARG A 205 2.82 8.17 -11.75
CA ARG A 205 2.36 9.29 -10.92
C ARG A 205 1.41 8.79 -9.84
N TYR A 206 1.40 9.47 -8.71
CA TYR A 206 0.52 9.12 -7.60
C TYR A 206 -0.94 9.41 -7.97
N THR A 207 -1.81 8.40 -7.86
CA THR A 207 -3.26 8.52 -8.13
C THR A 207 -4.13 8.13 -6.94
N GLY A 208 -3.51 7.99 -5.76
CA GLY A 208 -4.20 7.64 -4.53
C GLY A 208 -4.91 8.84 -3.91
N SER A 209 -5.64 8.58 -2.83
CA SER A 209 -6.30 9.61 -2.04
C SER A 209 -5.38 10.07 -0.91
N ASN A 210 -4.91 11.31 -1.00
CA ASN A 210 -4.18 11.96 0.09
C ASN A 210 -5.00 12.01 1.37
N LYS A 211 -6.34 12.17 1.24
CA LYS A 211 -7.26 12.20 2.39
C LYS A 211 -7.21 10.89 3.18
N LEU A 212 -7.09 9.75 2.48
CA LEU A 212 -7.00 8.44 3.11
C LEU A 212 -5.72 8.28 3.95
N LEU A 213 -4.60 8.82 3.46
CA LEU A 213 -3.32 8.84 4.18
C LEU A 213 -3.37 9.75 5.41
N ILE A 214 -3.99 10.92 5.29
CA ILE A 214 -4.20 11.84 6.42
C ILE A 214 -5.04 11.15 7.50
N VAL A 215 -6.14 10.50 7.12
CA VAL A 215 -6.99 9.76 8.06
C VAL A 215 -6.20 8.63 8.74
N ALA A 216 -5.38 7.87 8.00
CA ALA A 216 -4.52 6.84 8.60
C ALA A 216 -3.54 7.42 9.63
N GLY A 217 -2.96 8.60 9.33
CA GLY A 217 -2.08 9.34 10.25
C GLY A 217 -2.81 9.80 11.50
N LEU A 218 -4.02 10.37 11.36
CA LEU A 218 -4.86 10.80 12.48
C LEU A 218 -5.28 9.62 13.38
N ILE A 219 -5.63 8.48 12.78
CA ILE A 219 -5.96 7.25 13.53
C ILE A 219 -4.75 6.80 14.33
N THR A 220 -3.58 6.73 13.70
CA THR A 220 -2.33 6.32 14.37
C THR A 220 -2.00 7.26 15.53
N ALA A 221 -2.10 8.57 15.30
CA ALA A 221 -1.87 9.58 16.35
C ALA A 221 -2.88 9.44 17.50
N PHE A 222 -4.17 9.28 17.19
CA PHE A 222 -5.22 9.10 18.20
C PHE A 222 -4.95 7.89 19.11
N PHE A 223 -4.60 6.74 18.52
CA PHE A 223 -4.28 5.54 19.29
C PHE A 223 -3.03 5.68 20.16
N ILE A 224 -2.00 6.37 19.65
CA ILE A 224 -0.79 6.65 20.44
C ILE A 224 -1.12 7.57 21.62
N LEU A 225 -1.98 8.58 21.44
CA LEU A 225 -2.36 9.51 22.49
C LEU A 225 -3.16 8.85 23.63
N ILE A 226 -4.03 7.89 23.31
CA ILE A 226 -4.82 7.17 24.33
C ILE A 226 -4.05 6.05 25.03
N MET A 227 -2.87 5.65 24.52
CA MET A 227 -2.08 4.54 25.06
C MET A 227 -1.31 4.87 26.36
N GLY A 228 -1.48 6.07 26.93
CA GLY A 228 -0.89 6.42 28.23
C GLY A 228 0.64 6.41 28.20
N ASN A 229 1.25 7.18 27.30
CA ASN A 229 2.70 7.22 27.14
C ASN A 229 3.34 8.19 28.15
N GLU A 230 4.18 7.67 29.03
CA GLU A 230 4.86 8.48 30.06
C GLU A 230 6.23 9.00 29.57
N THR A 231 6.91 8.25 28.72
CA THR A 231 8.23 8.63 28.17
C THR A 231 8.21 8.71 26.65
N PHE A 232 9.14 9.48 26.06
CA PHE A 232 9.35 9.51 24.60
C PHE A 232 9.63 8.11 24.02
N GLY A 233 10.30 7.23 24.79
CA GLY A 233 10.52 5.84 24.40
C GLY A 233 9.23 5.05 24.22
N ASP A 234 8.22 5.30 25.06
CA ASP A 234 6.91 4.66 24.94
C ASP A 234 6.15 5.13 23.69
N TYR A 235 6.26 6.42 23.33
CA TYR A 235 5.70 6.94 22.07
C TYR A 235 6.30 6.22 20.85
N VAL A 236 7.63 6.09 20.81
CA VAL A 236 8.33 5.42 19.69
C VAL A 236 7.96 3.94 19.64
N ARG A 237 7.97 3.23 20.78
CA ARG A 237 7.61 1.82 20.85
C ARG A 237 6.17 1.59 20.39
N ASN A 238 5.22 2.39 20.89
CA ASN A 238 3.80 2.25 20.56
C ASN A 238 3.54 2.61 19.09
N PHE A 239 4.21 3.64 18.55
CA PHE A 239 4.18 3.91 17.11
C PHE A 239 4.67 2.72 16.28
N LEU A 240 5.82 2.13 16.63
CA LEU A 240 6.36 0.97 15.93
C LEU A 240 5.45 -0.26 16.05
N ASN A 241 4.81 -0.46 17.19
CA ASN A 241 3.83 -1.54 17.40
C ASN A 241 2.58 -1.40 16.52
N MET A 242 2.26 -0.19 16.05
CA MET A 242 1.15 0.08 15.12
C MET A 242 1.52 -0.11 13.64
N TRP A 243 2.53 -0.94 13.35
CA TRP A 243 3.03 -1.21 12.00
C TRP A 243 1.97 -1.68 11.01
N PHE A 244 0.89 -2.29 11.48
CA PHE A 244 -0.21 -2.67 10.59
C PHE A 244 -0.95 -1.45 10.00
N ILE A 245 -1.03 -0.32 10.71
CA ILE A 245 -1.69 0.91 10.20
C ILE A 245 -0.72 1.69 9.31
N TRP A 246 0.44 2.07 9.84
CA TRP A 246 1.38 2.88 9.06
C TRP A 246 2.04 2.06 7.94
N GLY A 247 2.26 0.76 8.13
CA GLY A 247 2.73 -0.14 7.07
C GLY A 247 1.70 -0.31 5.95
N ALA A 248 0.42 -0.45 6.29
CA ALA A 248 -0.64 -0.44 5.26
C ALA A 248 -0.75 0.92 4.55
N ALA A 249 -0.55 2.03 5.26
CA ALA A 249 -0.54 3.37 4.66
C ALA A 249 0.65 3.57 3.69
N ILE A 250 1.86 3.16 4.08
CA ILE A 250 3.06 3.19 3.21
C ILE A 250 2.85 2.30 1.99
N PHE A 251 2.35 1.08 2.18
CA PHE A 251 2.04 0.17 1.10
C PHE A 251 0.99 0.75 0.14
N TYR A 252 -0.10 1.32 0.68
CA TYR A 252 -1.11 2.02 -0.11
C TYR A 252 -0.51 3.18 -0.91
N PHE A 253 0.38 3.97 -0.29
CA PHE A 253 1.03 5.09 -0.94
C PHE A 253 1.81 4.65 -2.19
N PHE A 254 2.69 3.65 -2.04
CA PHE A 254 3.47 3.12 -3.17
C PHE A 254 2.58 2.41 -4.21
N ALA A 255 1.63 1.60 -3.76
CA ALA A 255 0.72 0.88 -4.64
C ALA A 255 -0.12 1.81 -5.52
N SER A 256 -0.41 3.02 -5.03
CA SER A 256 -1.24 4.02 -5.72
C SER A 256 -0.53 4.74 -6.88
N TYR A 257 0.76 4.49 -7.09
CA TYR A 257 1.46 4.99 -8.27
C TYR A 257 1.12 4.17 -9.52
N ALA A 258 0.58 4.86 -10.52
CA ALA A 258 0.18 4.26 -11.80
C ALA A 258 0.92 4.94 -12.96
N PRO A 259 1.32 4.19 -14.02
CA PRO A 259 1.87 4.78 -15.23
C PRO A 259 0.84 5.67 -15.94
N GLN A 260 1.31 6.74 -16.57
CA GLN A 260 0.47 7.80 -17.14
C GLN A 260 -0.60 7.28 -18.11
N PHE A 261 -0.26 6.32 -18.98
CA PHE A 261 -1.25 5.74 -19.91
C PHE A 261 -2.45 5.07 -19.22
N LEU A 262 -2.28 4.52 -18.01
CA LEU A 262 -3.40 3.95 -17.24
C LEU A 262 -4.28 5.04 -16.62
N ILE A 263 -3.67 6.17 -16.26
CA ILE A 263 -4.36 7.33 -15.71
C ILE A 263 -5.29 7.90 -16.78
N GLU A 264 -4.76 8.18 -17.96
CA GLU A 264 -5.53 8.69 -19.10
C GLU A 264 -6.64 7.71 -19.51
N LYS A 265 -6.38 6.40 -19.46
CA LYS A 265 -7.40 5.38 -19.74
C LYS A 265 -8.52 5.40 -18.70
N ARG A 266 -8.21 5.67 -17.42
CA ARG A 266 -9.19 5.77 -16.34
C ARG A 266 -10.02 7.03 -16.50
N GLU A 267 -9.37 8.17 -16.70
CA GLU A 267 -10.02 9.47 -16.88
C GLU A 267 -11.04 9.43 -18.02
N LYS A 268 -10.68 8.80 -19.15
CA LYS A 268 -11.61 8.60 -20.27
C LYS A 268 -12.80 7.69 -19.96
N ARG A 269 -12.71 6.76 -19.00
CA ARG A 269 -13.77 5.78 -18.69
C ARG A 269 -14.67 6.18 -17.52
N PHE A 270 -14.09 6.78 -16.49
CA PHE A 270 -14.75 7.01 -15.21
C PHE A 270 -14.76 8.49 -14.81
N GLY A 271 -14.15 9.37 -15.62
CA GLY A 271 -13.90 10.76 -15.23
C GLY A 271 -13.01 10.86 -13.98
N ASN A 272 -13.01 12.03 -13.34
CA ASN A 272 -12.25 12.28 -12.11
C ASN A 272 -12.98 11.81 -10.83
N ALA A 273 -13.68 10.67 -10.90
CA ALA A 273 -14.47 10.16 -9.78
C ALA A 273 -13.56 9.51 -8.72
N ASN A 274 -13.33 10.23 -7.60
CA ASN A 274 -12.57 9.74 -6.46
C ASN A 274 -13.47 8.98 -5.46
N ILE A 275 -13.75 7.71 -5.76
CA ILE A 275 -14.58 6.80 -4.92
C ILE A 275 -14.14 6.80 -3.45
N THR A 276 -12.83 6.85 -3.20
CA THR A 276 -12.24 6.88 -1.85
C THR A 276 -12.59 8.15 -1.08
N SER A 277 -12.78 9.30 -1.74
CA SER A 277 -13.23 10.53 -1.07
C SER A 277 -14.68 10.45 -0.62
N GLY A 278 -15.55 9.77 -1.39
CA GLY A 278 -16.94 9.55 -1.01
C GLY A 278 -17.07 8.67 0.24
N ILE A 279 -16.26 7.62 0.33
CA ILE A 279 -16.23 6.72 1.50
C ILE A 279 -15.77 7.47 2.76
N ILE A 280 -14.71 8.29 2.66
CA ILE A 280 -14.25 9.12 3.79
C ILE A 280 -15.34 10.10 4.23
N GLY A 281 -16.03 10.74 3.28
CA GLY A 281 -17.14 11.64 3.57
C GLY A 281 -18.29 10.93 4.28
N PHE A 282 -18.63 9.70 3.87
CA PHE A 282 -19.65 8.88 4.53
C PHE A 282 -19.31 8.60 6.00
N PHE A 283 -18.09 8.13 6.29
CA PHE A 283 -17.69 7.85 7.67
C PHE A 283 -17.52 9.12 8.53
N ALA A 284 -17.05 10.22 7.94
CA ALA A 284 -17.01 11.50 8.64
C ALA A 284 -18.42 12.00 8.99
N ALA A 285 -19.38 11.89 8.07
CA ALA A 285 -20.78 12.22 8.34
C ALA A 285 -21.36 11.34 9.45
N MET A 286 -21.09 10.03 9.43
CA MET A 286 -21.50 9.11 10.49
C MET A 286 -20.93 9.53 11.85
N PHE A 287 -19.64 9.92 11.90
CA PHE A 287 -18.97 10.39 13.11
C PHE A 287 -19.63 11.66 13.70
N PHE A 288 -19.83 12.69 12.87
CA PHE A 288 -20.45 13.94 13.33
C PHE A 288 -21.96 13.83 13.57
N SER A 289 -22.61 12.77 13.07
CA SER A 289 -24.04 12.53 13.30
C SER A 289 -24.35 11.80 14.60
N ALA A 290 -23.33 11.33 15.32
CA ALA A 290 -23.54 10.54 16.53
C ALA A 290 -24.20 11.38 17.65
N PRO A 291 -25.43 11.05 18.08
CA PRO A 291 -26.14 11.87 19.06
C PRO A 291 -25.54 11.70 20.46
N ALA A 292 -25.21 12.81 21.13
CA ALA A 292 -25.03 12.82 22.58
C ALA A 292 -26.42 12.84 23.24
N TYR A 293 -26.60 12.14 24.37
CA TYR A 293 -27.83 12.22 25.15
C TYR A 293 -27.59 13.00 26.44
N ASP A 294 -28.51 13.91 26.72
CA ASP A 294 -28.55 14.66 27.95
C ASP A 294 -29.45 13.93 28.92
N THR A 295 -28.88 13.44 30.03
CA THR A 295 -29.65 12.95 31.17
C THR A 295 -30.08 14.15 31.99
N VAL A 296 -31.39 14.40 32.05
CA VAL A 296 -31.98 15.45 32.88
C VAL A 296 -32.56 14.79 34.13
N THR A 297 -31.91 15.02 35.27
CA THR A 297 -32.38 14.53 36.56
C THR A 297 -33.29 15.59 37.18
N HIS A 298 -34.52 15.18 37.49
CA HIS A 298 -35.50 16.03 38.18
C HIS A 298 -35.47 15.71 39.67
N TRP A 299 -35.15 16.72 40.47
CA TRP A 299 -35.11 16.59 41.92
C TRP A 299 -36.47 16.93 42.52
N SER A 300 -36.75 16.41 43.72
CA SER A 300 -38.01 16.61 44.43
C SER A 300 -38.26 18.07 44.83
N ASP A 301 -37.23 18.92 44.80
CA ASP A 301 -37.30 20.36 45.02
C ASP A 301 -37.67 21.18 43.76
N GLY A 302 -37.88 20.50 42.62
CA GLY A 302 -38.20 21.12 41.34
C GLY A 302 -36.98 21.61 40.55
N SER A 303 -35.77 21.47 41.09
CA SER A 303 -34.53 21.75 40.37
C SER A 303 -34.24 20.67 39.32
N LYS A 304 -33.51 21.06 38.27
CA LYS A 304 -33.09 20.15 37.20
C LYS A 304 -31.57 20.18 37.11
N THR A 305 -30.93 19.02 37.20
CA THR A 305 -29.52 18.89 36.82
C THR A 305 -29.44 18.25 35.44
N LYS A 306 -28.58 18.81 34.60
CA LYS A 306 -28.33 18.32 33.24
C LYS A 306 -26.94 17.74 33.21
N GLU A 307 -26.85 16.44 33.04
CA GLU A 307 -25.58 15.73 32.86
C GLU A 307 -25.49 15.26 31.41
N THR A 308 -24.50 15.75 30.68
CA THR A 308 -24.21 15.27 29.33
C THR A 308 -23.31 14.04 29.44
N ASN A 309 -23.88 12.87 29.19
CA ASN A 309 -23.14 11.61 29.24
C ASN A 309 -22.54 11.30 27.87
N ILE A 310 -21.30 10.79 27.87
CA ILE A 310 -20.66 10.28 26.65
C ILE A 310 -21.51 9.10 26.16
N ASN A 311 -21.97 9.19 24.92
CA ASN A 311 -22.67 8.09 24.29
C ASN A 311 -21.67 6.94 24.02
N TRP A 312 -21.57 5.99 24.95
CA TRP A 312 -20.70 4.82 24.82
C TRP A 312 -21.02 4.00 23.55
N ILE A 313 -22.28 3.99 23.09
CA ILE A 313 -22.66 3.39 21.81
C ILE A 313 -22.00 4.13 20.64
N ALA A 314 -21.98 5.47 20.66
CA ALA A 314 -21.30 6.27 19.63
C ALA A 314 -19.79 6.01 19.59
N LEU A 315 -19.15 5.85 20.76
CA LEU A 315 -17.73 5.55 20.86
C LEU A 315 -17.39 4.15 20.31
N ILE A 316 -18.24 3.15 20.55
CA ILE A 316 -18.09 1.81 19.95
C ILE A 316 -18.26 1.87 18.43
N ILE A 317 -19.28 2.58 17.93
CA ILE A 317 -19.50 2.77 16.48
C ILE A 317 -18.30 3.46 15.83
N MET A 318 -17.72 4.45 16.50
CA MET A 318 -16.49 5.13 16.06
C MET A 318 -15.33 4.15 15.93
N ILE A 319 -15.04 3.33 16.95
CA ILE A 319 -13.94 2.36 16.91
C ILE A 319 -14.16 1.36 15.75
N PHE A 320 -15.39 0.88 15.56
CA PHE A 320 -15.74 0.03 14.43
C PHE A 320 -15.51 0.71 13.08
N ALA A 321 -15.93 1.97 12.92
CA ALA A 321 -15.69 2.73 11.69
C ALA A 321 -14.19 2.89 11.40
N LEU A 322 -13.37 3.16 12.42
CA LEU A 322 -11.91 3.26 12.26
C LEU A 322 -11.28 1.93 11.83
N ILE A 323 -11.73 0.80 12.37
CA ILE A 323 -11.27 -0.54 11.95
C ILE A 323 -11.64 -0.81 10.49
N ILE A 324 -12.86 -0.45 10.07
CA ILE A 324 -13.30 -0.59 8.68
C ILE A 324 -12.41 0.26 7.76
N ILE A 325 -12.16 1.53 8.11
CA ILE A 325 -11.29 2.42 7.34
C ILE A 325 -9.85 1.86 7.25
N GLY A 326 -9.29 1.40 8.38
CA GLY A 326 -7.97 0.76 8.44
C GLY A 326 -7.87 -0.43 7.49
N THR A 327 -8.90 -1.29 7.50
CA THR A 327 -8.98 -2.45 6.61
C THR A 327 -9.14 -2.02 5.15
N MET A 328 -9.93 -0.98 4.87
CA MET A 328 -10.09 -0.44 3.51
C MET A 328 -8.78 0.11 2.94
N ILE A 329 -7.93 0.74 3.74
CA ILE A 329 -6.60 1.20 3.29
C ILE A 329 -5.79 0.02 2.74
N PHE A 330 -5.77 -1.09 3.48
CA PHE A 330 -5.08 -2.31 3.04
C PHE A 330 -5.72 -2.90 1.78
N VAL A 331 -7.06 -3.03 1.74
CA VAL A 331 -7.78 -3.57 0.57
C VAL A 331 -7.55 -2.72 -0.68
N PHE A 332 -7.69 -1.39 -0.59
CA PHE A 332 -7.41 -0.48 -1.70
C PHE A 332 -5.93 -0.50 -2.09
N GLY A 333 -5.02 -0.64 -1.11
CA GLY A 333 -3.60 -0.84 -1.37
C GLY A 333 -3.37 -2.09 -2.20
N MET A 334 -3.99 -3.21 -1.84
CA MET A 334 -3.85 -4.48 -2.53
C MET A 334 -4.44 -4.43 -3.95
N LEU A 335 -5.63 -3.85 -4.11
CA LEU A 335 -6.24 -3.65 -5.42
C LEU A 335 -5.38 -2.76 -6.33
N ASN A 336 -4.82 -1.68 -5.78
CA ASN A 336 -3.92 -0.80 -6.50
C ASN A 336 -2.61 -1.51 -6.85
N PHE A 337 -2.05 -2.32 -5.95
CA PHE A 337 -0.83 -3.10 -6.18
C PHE A 337 -1.04 -4.12 -7.30
N ILE A 338 -2.08 -4.96 -7.19
CA ILE A 338 -2.40 -5.96 -8.21
C ILE A 338 -2.59 -5.28 -9.55
N ARG A 339 -3.38 -4.21 -9.61
CA ARG A 339 -3.63 -3.51 -10.88
C ARG A 339 -2.34 -2.88 -11.41
N ASN A 340 -1.71 -1.99 -10.66
CA ASN A 340 -0.64 -1.13 -11.16
C ASN A 340 0.71 -1.85 -11.31
N PHE A 341 0.95 -2.90 -10.51
CA PHE A 341 2.25 -3.57 -10.39
C PHE A 341 2.23 -5.07 -10.65
N VAL A 342 1.08 -5.76 -10.71
CA VAL A 342 1.04 -7.20 -11.06
C VAL A 342 0.47 -7.41 -12.46
N LEU A 343 -0.67 -6.80 -12.74
CA LEU A 343 -1.32 -6.89 -14.06
C LEU A 343 -0.62 -5.99 -15.10
N TYR A 344 0.00 -4.91 -14.65
CA TYR A 344 0.60 -3.89 -15.52
C TYR A 344 2.09 -3.59 -15.25
N ALA A 345 2.80 -4.36 -14.40
CA ALA A 345 4.27 -4.42 -14.44
C ALA A 345 4.69 -5.56 -15.35
#